data_AF-A0A354Z361-F1
#
_entry.id   AF-A0A354Z361-F1
#
_cell.length_a   1.000
_cell.length_b   1.000
_cell.length_c   1.000
_cell.angle_alpha   90.00
_cell.angle_beta   90.00
_cell.angle_gamma   90.00
#
_symmetry.space_group_name_H-M   'P 1'
#
loop_
_entity.id
_entity.type
_entity.pdbx_description
1 polymer ?
#
loop_
_entity_poly.entity_id
_entity_poly.type
_entity_poly.pdbx_seq_one_letter_code
_entity_poly.pdbx_strand_id
1 'polypeptide(L)'
;MNENDPRATRLIWIDLEMTGLDPDRDVILEIATIVTDDQLQVMAEGPELAIAHPITTLEAMDDWNRNQHRKSGLWQRVLDSPVDTAQAERLTLDFLAAWLPAGASPICGNSICQDR
;
A
#
# COMPACT_ATOMS: atom_id res chain seq x y z
N MET A 1 21.54 14.06 11.09
CA MET A 1 21.12 13.64 9.73
C MET A 1 22.01 14.38 8.75
N ASN A 2 22.53 13.72 7.71
CA ASN A 2 23.41 14.37 6.75
C ASN A 2 22.53 15.21 5.81
N GLU A 3 22.65 16.54 5.85
CA GLU A 3 21.84 17.46 5.02
C GLU A 3 22.05 17.26 3.50
N ASN A 4 23.08 16.51 3.10
CA ASN A 4 23.40 16.20 1.70
C ASN A 4 23.15 14.73 1.30
N ASP A 5 22.33 13.97 2.03
CA ASP A 5 21.92 12.64 1.55
C ASP A 5 20.90 12.80 0.40
N PRO A 6 21.25 12.49 -0.87
CA PRO A 6 20.33 12.64 -2.00
C PRO A 6 19.10 11.74 -1.90
N ARG A 7 19.08 10.78 -0.96
CA ARG A 7 17.92 9.95 -0.68
C ARG A 7 16.87 10.68 0.16
N ALA A 8 17.24 11.75 0.85
CA ALA A 8 16.33 12.51 1.70
C ALA A 8 15.28 13.32 0.90
N THR A 9 15.52 13.54 -0.40
CA THR A 9 14.57 14.24 -1.28
C THR A 9 13.65 13.29 -2.05
N ARG A 10 13.81 11.97 -1.87
CA ARG A 10 12.97 10.97 -2.54
C ARG A 10 11.55 11.00 -2.01
N LEU A 11 10.60 10.65 -2.86
CA LEU A 11 9.17 10.62 -2.56
C LEU A 11 8.67 9.18 -2.47
N ILE A 12 7.90 8.87 -1.42
CA ILE A 12 7.21 7.60 -1.28
C ILE A 12 5.81 7.74 -1.83
N TRP A 13 5.46 6.92 -2.81
CA TRP A 13 4.10 6.78 -3.32
C TRP A 13 3.49 5.51 -2.75
N ILE A 14 2.30 5.63 -2.17
CA ILE A 14 1.54 4.51 -1.62
C ILE A 14 0.12 4.58 -2.20
N ASP A 15 -0.43 3.41 -2.50
CA ASP A 15 -1.83 3.22 -2.87
C ASP A 15 -2.36 1.99 -2.13
N LEU A 16 -3.54 2.10 -1.52
CA LEU A 16 -4.19 1.02 -0.80
C LEU A 16 -5.54 0.70 -1.44
N GLU A 17 -5.88 -0.59 -1.46
CA GLU A 17 -7.25 -1.03 -1.69
C GLU A 17 -7.82 -1.57 -0.37
N MET A 18 -9.06 -1.21 -0.04
CA MET A 18 -9.69 -1.54 1.24
C MET A 18 -11.06 -2.18 1.04
N THR A 19 -11.61 -2.73 2.12
CA THR A 19 -12.99 -3.26 2.13
C THR A 19 -14.05 -2.17 2.07
N GLY A 20 -13.67 -0.92 2.37
CA GLY A 20 -14.53 0.25 2.44
C GLY A 20 -13.75 1.50 2.87
N LEU A 21 -14.46 2.51 3.38
CA LEU A 21 -13.90 3.84 3.68
C LEU A 21 -13.85 4.18 5.18
N ASP A 22 -14.28 3.28 6.06
CA ASP A 22 -14.31 3.49 7.51
C ASP A 22 -13.10 2.83 8.19
N PRO A 23 -12.07 3.58 8.61
CA PRO A 23 -10.83 3.00 9.17
C PRO A 23 -11.04 2.20 10.47
N ASP A 24 -12.14 2.42 11.19
CA ASP A 24 -12.45 1.68 12.42
C ASP A 24 -13.02 0.28 12.14
N ARG A 25 -13.50 0.04 10.91
CA ARG A 25 -14.25 -1.17 10.52
C ARG A 25 -13.67 -1.89 9.32
N ASP A 26 -13.17 -1.14 8.35
CA ASP A 26 -12.64 -1.61 7.10
C ASP A 26 -11.15 -1.93 7.22
N VAL A 27 -10.71 -2.87 6.37
CA VAL A 27 -9.34 -3.38 6.40
C VAL A 27 -8.69 -3.26 5.03
N ILE A 28 -7.36 -3.18 5.02
CA ILE A 28 -6.53 -3.13 3.81
C ILE A 28 -6.52 -4.51 3.15
N LEU A 29 -6.86 -4.55 1.86
CA LEU A 29 -6.84 -5.71 0.98
C LEU A 29 -5.60 -5.74 0.09
N GLU A 30 -5.05 -4.58 -0.26
CA GLU A 30 -3.83 -4.47 -1.07
C GLU A 30 -2.99 -3.27 -0.65
N ILE A 31 -1.68 -3.40 -0.80
CA ILE A 31 -0.74 -2.29 -0.72
C ILE A 31 0.23 -2.35 -1.90
N ALA A 32 0.44 -1.20 -2.55
CA ALA A 32 1.48 -1.00 -3.54
C ALA A 32 2.33 0.22 -3.17
N THR A 33 3.63 0.14 -3.43
CA THR A 33 4.55 1.26 -3.15
C THR A 33 5.53 1.52 -4.29
N ILE A 34 5.85 2.80 -4.51
CA ILE A 34 6.84 3.24 -5.50
C ILE A 34 7.72 4.33 -4.87
N VAL A 35 8.99 4.38 -5.26
CA VAL A 35 9.88 5.48 -4.90
C VAL A 35 10.23 6.28 -6.15
N THR A 36 10.06 7.60 -6.09
CA THR A 36 10.51 8.54 -7.13
C THR A 36 11.56 9.50 -6.60
N ASP A 37 12.26 10.18 -7.51
CA ASP A 37 12.95 11.43 -7.19
C ASP A 37 11.97 12.61 -7.13
N ASP A 38 12.51 13.82 -6.91
CA ASP A 38 11.76 15.07 -6.84
C ASP A 38 11.28 15.59 -8.21
N GLN A 39 11.73 14.98 -9.31
CA GLN A 39 11.26 15.20 -10.67
C GLN A 39 10.29 14.09 -11.13
N LEU A 40 9.75 13.32 -10.18
CA LEU A 40 8.78 12.24 -10.39
C LEU A 40 9.30 11.10 -11.29
N GLN A 41 10.62 10.95 -11.42
CA GLN A 41 11.19 9.81 -12.12
C GLN A 41 11.20 8.60 -11.20
N VAL A 42 10.65 7.48 -11.67
CA VAL A 42 10.62 6.23 -10.91
C VAL A 42 12.03 5.73 -10.68
N MET A 43 12.40 5.61 -9.40
CA MET A 43 13.69 5.08 -8.96
C MET A 43 13.58 3.59 -8.63
N ALA A 44 12.42 3.19 -8.08
CA ALA A 44 12.16 1.81 -7.71
C ALA A 44 10.65 1.54 -7.60
N GLU A 45 10.26 0.34 -8.01
CA GLU A 45 8.96 -0.24 -7.73
C GLU A 45 9.09 -1.15 -6.52
N GLY A 46 8.25 -0.90 -5.52
CA GLY A 46 8.14 -1.72 -4.32
C GLY A 46 7.26 -2.93 -4.56
N PRO A 47 7.01 -3.71 -3.51
CA PRO A 47 6.12 -4.86 -3.62
C PRO A 47 4.67 -4.42 -3.83
N GLU A 48 3.95 -5.16 -4.67
CA GLU A 48 2.49 -5.10 -4.82
C GLU A 48 1.91 -6.34 -4.12
N LEU A 49 1.23 -6.14 -2.99
CA LEU A 49 0.87 -7.22 -2.07
C LEU A 49 -0.63 -7.22 -1.81
N ALA A 50 -1.32 -8.27 -2.28
CA ALA A 50 -2.63 -8.61 -1.77
C ALA A 50 -2.49 -9.20 -0.36
N ILE A 51 -3.31 -8.75 0.58
CA ILE A 51 -3.26 -9.13 1.99
C ILE A 51 -4.34 -10.17 2.26
N ALA A 52 -3.94 -11.28 2.87
CA ALA A 52 -4.81 -12.42 3.16
C ALA A 52 -5.91 -12.04 4.17
N HIS A 53 -7.16 -12.28 3.78
CA HIS A 53 -8.33 -12.13 4.65
C HIS A 53 -9.31 -13.28 4.45
N PRO A 54 -10.07 -13.67 5.49
CA PRO A 54 -11.09 -14.70 5.34
C PRO A 54 -12.22 -14.22 4.42
N ILE A 55 -12.86 -15.17 3.72
CA ILE A 55 -13.95 -14.85 2.78
C ILE A 55 -15.09 -14.06 3.44
N THR A 56 -15.34 -14.29 4.72
CA THR A 56 -16.36 -13.56 5.50
C THR A 56 -16.10 -12.06 5.57
N THR A 57 -14.82 -11.63 5.61
CA THR A 57 -14.45 -10.21 5.55
C THR A 57 -14.83 -9.61 4.21
N LEU A 58 -14.55 -10.33 3.12
CA LEU A 58 -14.85 -9.88 1.76
C LEU A 58 -16.37 -9.86 1.49
N GLU A 59 -17.11 -10.84 2.00
CA GLU A 59 -18.56 -10.91 1.86
C GLU A 59 -19.29 -9.79 2.64
N ALA A 60 -18.69 -9.28 3.71
CA ALA A 60 -19.24 -8.19 4.52
C ALA A 60 -19.17 -6.82 3.83
N MET A 61 -18.38 -6.67 2.76
CA MET A 61 -18.30 -5.45 1.96
C MET A 61 -19.65 -5.09 1.32
N ASP A 62 -19.83 -3.82 0.96
CA ASP A 62 -21.00 -3.41 0.17
C ASP A 62 -20.97 -3.97 -1.28
N ASP A 63 -22.08 -3.83 -2.00
CA ASP A 63 -22.20 -4.32 -3.38
C ASP A 63 -21.17 -3.72 -4.34
N TRP A 64 -20.79 -2.45 -4.12
CA TRP A 64 -19.88 -1.76 -5.01
C TRP A 64 -18.47 -2.33 -4.88
N ASN A 65 -17.94 -2.41 -3.66
CA ASN A 65 -16.62 -2.98 -3.35
C ASN A 65 -16.54 -4.45 -3.76
N ARG A 66 -17.58 -5.23 -3.46
CA ARG A 66 -17.68 -6.63 -3.90
C ARG A 66 -17.59 -6.80 -5.42
N ASN A 67 -18.21 -5.92 -6.20
CA ASN A 67 -18.15 -5.98 -7.65
C ASN A 67 -16.81 -5.49 -8.19
N GLN A 68 -16.28 -4.40 -7.63
CA GLN A 68 -15.03 -3.80 -8.03
C GLN A 68 -13.85 -4.77 -7.82
N HIS A 69 -13.74 -5.34 -6.62
CA HIS A 69 -12.65 -6.24 -6.26
C HIS A 69 -12.71 -7.59 -6.97
N ARG A 70 -13.91 -8.05 -7.35
CA ARG A 70 -14.04 -9.23 -8.22
C ARG A 70 -13.63 -8.94 -9.65
N LYS A 71 -13.99 -7.76 -10.18
CA LYS A 71 -13.67 -7.35 -11.55
C LYS A 71 -12.16 -7.11 -11.72
N SER A 72 -11.49 -6.52 -10.73
CA SER A 72 -10.03 -6.32 -10.75
C SER A 72 -9.25 -7.63 -10.57
N GLY A 73 -9.88 -8.66 -10.00
CA GLY A 73 -9.23 -9.90 -9.61
C GLY A 73 -8.61 -9.86 -8.20
N LEU A 74 -8.66 -8.72 -7.52
CA LEU A 74 -8.15 -8.57 -6.15
C LEU A 74 -8.83 -9.54 -5.18
N TRP A 75 -10.13 -9.78 -5.35
CA TRP A 75 -10.88 -10.73 -4.52
C TRP A 75 -10.20 -12.09 -4.46
N GLN A 76 -9.81 -12.64 -5.61
CA GLN A 76 -9.17 -13.95 -5.68
C GLN A 76 -7.74 -13.91 -5.14
N ARG A 77 -7.00 -12.84 -5.45
CA ARG A 77 -5.65 -12.62 -4.92
C ARG A 77 -5.63 -12.57 -3.39
N VAL A 78 -6.61 -11.93 -2.76
CA VAL A 78 -6.75 -11.90 -1.30
C VAL A 78 -6.99 -13.30 -0.72
N LEU A 79 -7.86 -14.10 -1.34
CA LEU A 79 -8.15 -15.46 -0.86
C LEU A 79 -6.96 -16.41 -1.03
N ASP A 80 -6.17 -16.23 -2.09
CA ASP A 80 -5.00 -17.05 -2.39
C ASP A 80 -3.71 -16.52 -1.75
N SER A 81 -3.75 -15.33 -1.15
CA SER A 81 -2.55 -14.67 -0.63
C SER A 81 -1.98 -15.43 0.57
N PRO A 82 -0.66 -15.67 0.60
CA PRO A 82 0.03 -16.18 1.78
C PRO A 82 0.48 -15.06 2.73
N VAL A 83 0.26 -13.79 2.38
CA VAL A 83 0.81 -12.62 3.08
C VAL A 83 -0.24 -12.05 4.01
N ASP A 84 0.02 -12.07 5.31
CA ASP A 84 -0.81 -11.35 6.29
C ASP A 84 -0.42 -9.87 6.39
N THR A 85 -1.21 -9.08 7.12
CA THR A 85 -0.98 -7.64 7.27
C THR A 85 0.39 -7.30 7.85
N ALA A 86 0.86 -8.07 8.84
CA ALA A 86 2.14 -7.82 9.48
C ALA A 86 3.33 -8.14 8.56
N GLN A 87 3.17 -9.12 7.67
CA GLN A 87 4.14 -9.45 6.65
C GLN A 87 4.14 -8.41 5.53
N ALA A 88 2.98 -7.91 5.10
CA ALA A 88 2.88 -6.83 4.14
C ALA A 88 3.56 -5.55 4.65
N GLU A 89 3.29 -5.16 5.90
CA GLU A 89 3.93 -4.03 6.56
C GLU A 89 5.47 -4.18 6.55
N ARG A 90 5.97 -5.34 6.99
CA ARG A 90 7.41 -5.61 7.05
C ARG A 90 8.07 -5.53 5.68
N LEU A 91 7.50 -6.18 4.66
CA LEU A 91 8.05 -6.18 3.31
C LEU A 91 8.11 -4.78 2.72
N THR A 92 7.06 -3.98 2.94
CA THR A 92 7.02 -2.58 2.51
C THR A 92 8.06 -1.74 3.25
N LEU A 93 8.17 -1.87 4.58
CA LEU A 93 9.16 -1.13 5.37
C LEU A 93 10.61 -1.51 5.00
N ASP A 94 10.89 -2.80 4.79
CA ASP A 94 12.20 -3.30 4.39
C ASP A 94 12.61 -2.72 3.02
N PHE A 95 11.65 -2.65 2.08
CA PHE A 95 11.86 -1.98 0.80
C PHE A 95 12.18 -0.49 1.00
N LEU A 96 11.33 0.26 1.71
CA LEU A 96 11.49 1.71 1.88
C LEU A 96 12.79 2.08 2.60
N ALA A 97 13.21 1.28 3.58
CA ALA A 97 14.46 1.51 4.33
C ALA A 97 15.71 1.43 3.45
N ALA A 98 15.68 0.68 2.35
CA ALA A 98 16.78 0.64 1.38
C ALA A 98 16.86 1.93 0.53
N TRP A 99 15.73 2.63 0.36
CA TRP A 99 15.61 3.75 -0.57
C TRP A 99 15.67 5.11 0.10
N LEU A 100 15.29 5.27 1.36
CA LEU A 100 15.29 6.56 2.03
C LEU A 100 15.46 6.46 3.55
N PRO A 101 15.98 7.51 4.22
CA PRO A 101 16.00 7.58 5.67
C PRO A 101 14.58 7.67 6.27
N ALA A 102 14.37 7.08 7.44
CA ALA A 102 13.10 7.17 8.16
C ALA A 102 12.71 8.63 8.44
N GLY A 103 11.45 8.98 8.18
CA GLY A 103 10.90 10.31 8.41
C GLY A 103 11.38 11.41 7.45
N ALA A 104 12.12 11.07 6.39
CA ALA A 104 12.64 12.05 5.43
C ALA A 104 11.60 12.48 4.37
N SER A 105 10.69 11.57 4.00
CA SER A 105 9.78 11.76 2.87
C SER A 105 8.33 11.93 3.32
N PRO A 106 7.53 12.80 2.67
CA PRO A 106 6.08 12.77 2.81
C PRO A 106 5.49 11.50 2.16
N ILE A 107 4.27 11.15 2.53
CA ILE A 107 3.48 10.14 1.79
C ILE A 107 2.81 10.84 0.62
N CYS A 108 3.02 10.32 -0.59
CA CYS A 108 2.44 10.79 -1.83
C CYS A 108 1.40 9.78 -2.35
N GLY A 109 0.36 10.30 -2.98
CA GLY A 109 -0.70 9.52 -3.60
C GLY A 109 -1.91 10.40 -3.92
N ASN A 110 -2.90 9.82 -4.59
CA ASN A 110 -4.14 10.55 -4.89
C ASN A 110 -5.11 10.38 -3.72
N SER A 111 -5.64 11.48 -3.17
CA SER A 111 -6.51 11.46 -1.99
C SER A 111 -5.92 10.73 -0.77
N ILE A 112 -4.58 10.75 -0.66
CA ILE A 112 -3.75 9.99 0.29
C ILE A 112 -4.10 10.16 1.78
N CYS A 113 -4.90 11.16 2.12
CA CYS A 113 -5.40 11.32 3.49
C CYS A 113 -6.26 10.14 3.93
N GLN A 114 -6.89 9.41 3.00
CA GLN A 114 -7.68 8.21 3.30
C GLN A 114 -6.77 7.01 3.61
N ASP A 115 -5.59 6.96 3.02
CA ASP A 115 -4.60 5.89 3.15
C ASP A 115 -3.65 6.06 4.36
N ARG A 116 -3.65 7.25 4.99
CA ARG A 116 -2.72 7.64 6.06
C ARG A 116 -3.04 7.00 7.41
#